data_AF-A0A957GTK2-F1
#
_entry.id   AF-A0A957GTK2-F1
#
_cell.length_a   1.000
_cell.length_b   1.000
_cell.length_c   1.000
_cell.angle_alpha   90.00
_cell.angle_beta   90.00
_cell.angle_gamma   90.00
#
_symmetry.space_group_name_H-M   'P 1'
#
loop_
_entity.id
_entity.type
_entity.pdbx_description
1 polymer ?
#
loop_
_entity_poly.entity_id
_entity_poly.type
_entity_poly.pdbx_seq_one_letter_code
_entity_poly.pdbx_strand_id
1 'polypeptide(L)'
;PSPVATPQPTAKKPGVEPPRTGVEVVDTQKRDGVVYHTVRDLRNGNLIKNVTRSSARKLWHYAITQAEAGKPKHGDIKWRNNVAVLSQRQKGDSTWYDLALRDGGEIHIYYGVTDSGLNEAWLGLIENK
;
A
#
# COMPACT_ATOMS: atom_id res chain seq x y z
N PRO A 1 3.19 18.16 24.51
CA PRO A 1 3.12 18.53 23.07
C PRO A 1 3.70 17.40 22.21
N SER A 2 2.83 16.52 21.71
CA SER A 2 3.24 15.42 20.83
C SER A 2 3.62 15.97 19.44
N PRO A 3 4.68 15.44 18.80
CA PRO A 3 5.17 16.03 17.56
C PRO A 3 4.12 15.88 16.47
N VAL A 4 3.81 17.00 15.86
CA VAL A 4 3.00 17.09 14.64
C VAL A 4 3.85 16.46 13.54
N ALA A 5 3.62 15.18 13.26
CA ALA A 5 4.05 14.59 11.99
C ALA A 5 3.13 15.18 10.91
N THR A 6 3.52 16.34 10.40
CA THR A 6 3.01 16.87 9.14
C THR A 6 3.38 15.83 8.07
N PRO A 7 2.44 15.16 7.39
CA PRO A 7 2.81 14.36 6.23
C PRO A 7 3.26 15.37 5.18
N GLN A 8 4.58 15.49 5.06
CA GLN A 8 5.23 16.26 4.02
C GLN A 8 4.71 15.69 2.70
N PRO A 9 4.14 16.50 1.79
CA PRO A 9 3.86 16.05 0.44
C PRO A 9 5.21 15.94 -0.27
N THR A 10 5.92 14.84 -0.02
CA THR A 10 7.19 14.54 -0.66
C THR A 10 6.89 14.32 -2.13
N ALA A 11 7.30 15.33 -2.89
CA ALA A 11 7.34 15.39 -4.33
C ALA A 11 7.64 14.02 -4.94
N LYS A 12 6.77 13.63 -5.89
CA LYS A 12 6.98 12.56 -6.87
C LYS A 12 8.45 12.55 -7.32
N LYS A 13 9.26 11.66 -6.74
CA LYS A 13 10.55 11.27 -7.32
C LYS A 13 10.31 10.06 -8.23
N PRO A 14 11.12 9.90 -9.29
CA PRO A 14 10.92 8.88 -10.32
C PRO A 14 11.33 7.49 -9.79
N GLY A 15 10.58 6.97 -8.82
CA GLY A 15 10.66 5.59 -8.34
C GLY A 15 9.34 4.91 -8.72
N VAL A 16 9.44 3.88 -9.56
CA VAL A 16 8.38 2.92 -9.97
C VAL A 16 6.94 3.44 -9.89
N GLU A 17 6.35 3.71 -11.04
CA GLU A 17 4.95 4.15 -11.10
C GLU A 17 4.02 3.19 -10.33
N PRO A 18 3.12 3.71 -9.48
CA PRO A 18 2.23 2.87 -8.70
C PRO A 18 1.37 1.99 -9.61
N PRO A 19 0.93 0.83 -9.13
CA PRO A 19 0.09 -0.05 -9.92
C PRO A 19 -1.24 0.66 -10.28
N ARG A 20 -1.89 0.23 -11.36
CA ARG A 20 -3.17 0.82 -11.80
C ARG A 20 -4.37 0.36 -10.97
N THR A 21 -4.20 -0.64 -10.12
CA THR A 21 -5.26 -1.13 -9.24
C THR A 21 -4.76 -1.32 -7.82
N GLY A 22 -5.71 -1.44 -6.91
CA GLY A 22 -5.45 -1.57 -5.48
C GLY A 22 -5.64 -0.27 -4.73
N VAL A 23 -5.10 -0.25 -3.53
CA VAL A 23 -5.17 0.91 -2.63
C VAL A 23 -3.90 1.00 -1.81
N GLU A 24 -3.43 2.21 -1.55
CA GLU A 24 -2.27 2.49 -0.72
C GLU A 24 -2.71 3.17 0.57
N VAL A 25 -2.14 2.79 1.71
CA VAL A 25 -2.26 3.57 2.95
C VAL A 25 -1.05 4.49 3.03
N VAL A 26 -1.27 5.78 2.78
CA VAL A 26 -0.20 6.80 2.68
C VAL A 26 0.24 7.26 4.07
N ASP A 27 -0.71 7.39 4.99
CA ASP A 27 -0.41 7.93 6.32
C ASP A 27 -1.36 7.35 7.36
N THR A 28 -0.90 7.31 8.61
CA THR A 28 -1.68 6.82 9.76
C THR A 28 -1.40 7.71 10.97
N GLN A 29 -2.43 8.39 11.47
CA GLN A 29 -2.36 9.28 12.62
C GLN A 29 -3.34 8.83 13.70
N LYS A 30 -2.85 8.70 14.93
CA LYS A 30 -3.71 8.45 16.09
C LYS A 30 -4.02 9.76 16.80
N ARG A 31 -5.29 10.11 16.89
CA ARG A 31 -5.79 11.34 17.53
C ARG A 31 -6.95 11.00 18.46
N ASP A 32 -6.89 11.47 19.70
CA ASP A 32 -7.96 11.28 20.70
C ASP A 32 -8.39 9.81 20.86
N GLY A 33 -7.44 8.87 20.73
CA GLY A 33 -7.69 7.43 20.80
C GLY A 33 -8.22 6.80 19.50
N VAL A 34 -8.61 7.60 18.50
CA VAL A 34 -9.07 7.15 17.18
C VAL A 34 -7.90 7.15 16.19
N VAL A 35 -7.79 6.09 15.38
CA VAL A 35 -6.79 5.99 14.32
C VAL A 35 -7.40 6.45 13.01
N TYR A 36 -6.83 7.51 12.44
CA TYR A 36 -7.18 8.06 11.14
C TYR A 36 -6.10 7.68 10.13
N HIS A 37 -6.53 7.22 8.97
CA HIS A 37 -5.67 6.82 7.89
C HIS A 37 -5.93 7.71 6.67
N THR A 38 -4.86 7.96 5.92
CA THR A 38 -4.95 8.53 4.57
C THR A 38 -4.78 7.41 3.57
N VAL A 39 -5.77 7.25 2.70
CA VAL A 39 -5.88 6.13 1.78
C VAL A 39 -5.88 6.68 0.35
N ARG A 40 -5.03 6.14 -0.51
CA ARG A 40 -4.97 6.48 -1.93
C ARG A 40 -5.51 5.32 -2.76
N ASP A 41 -6.65 5.52 -3.37
CA ASP A 41 -7.26 4.59 -4.29
C ASP A 41 -6.56 4.68 -5.65
N LEU A 42 -5.90 3.60 -6.07
CA LEU A 42 -5.09 3.58 -7.30
C LEU A 42 -5.91 3.40 -8.57
N ARG A 43 -7.16 2.93 -8.44
CA ARG A 43 -8.05 2.69 -9.58
C ARG A 43 -8.44 4.00 -10.24
N ASN A 44 -8.72 5.00 -9.40
CA ASN A 44 -9.14 6.33 -9.84
C ASN A 44 -8.10 7.41 -9.51
N GLY A 45 -7.03 7.08 -8.78
CA GLY A 45 -6.04 8.03 -8.28
C GLY A 45 -6.53 8.92 -7.13
N ASN A 46 -7.67 8.59 -6.52
CA ASN A 46 -8.29 9.41 -5.47
C ASN A 46 -7.50 9.30 -4.17
N LEU A 47 -7.27 10.45 -3.50
CA LEU A 47 -6.67 10.51 -2.18
C LEU A 47 -7.72 10.89 -1.14
N ILE A 48 -8.05 9.96 -0.26
CA ILE A 48 -9.07 10.11 0.77
C ILE A 48 -8.40 10.19 2.14
N LYS A 49 -8.63 11.29 2.84
CA LYS A 49 -8.08 11.57 4.17
C LYS A 49 -9.12 11.29 5.25
N ASN A 50 -8.69 11.19 6.50
CA ASN A 50 -9.55 10.98 7.67
C ASN A 50 -10.37 9.68 7.61
N VAL A 51 -9.84 8.63 7.00
CA VAL A 51 -10.51 7.32 6.91
C VAL A 51 -10.20 6.53 8.17
N THR A 52 -11.21 6.10 8.91
CA THR A 52 -11.02 5.23 10.06
C THR A 52 -11.28 3.78 9.66
N ARG A 53 -10.80 2.81 10.44
CA ARG A 53 -11.15 1.38 10.23
C ARG A 53 -12.68 1.18 10.11
N SER A 54 -13.46 1.88 10.93
CA SER A 54 -14.93 1.79 10.94
C SER A 54 -15.60 2.44 9.73
N SER A 55 -15.04 3.52 9.17
CA SER A 55 -15.59 4.18 7.98
C SER A 55 -15.14 3.52 6.68
N ALA A 56 -14.03 2.79 6.71
CA ALA A 56 -13.48 2.10 5.55
C ALA A 56 -14.38 0.95 5.11
N ARG A 57 -14.53 0.77 3.80
CA ARG A 57 -15.36 -0.29 3.22
C ARG A 57 -14.53 -1.20 2.31
N LYS A 58 -14.89 -2.47 2.24
CA LYS A 58 -14.33 -3.47 1.32
C LYS A 58 -12.79 -3.46 1.35
N LEU A 59 -12.15 -3.07 0.25
CA LEU A 59 -10.69 -3.07 0.09
C LEU A 59 -9.99 -2.09 1.03
N TRP A 60 -10.59 -0.93 1.30
CA TRP A 60 -9.99 0.05 2.21
C TRP A 60 -9.98 -0.47 3.65
N HIS A 61 -11.05 -1.16 4.06
CA HIS A 61 -11.11 -1.79 5.38
C HIS A 61 -10.01 -2.84 5.53
N TYR A 62 -9.81 -3.66 4.49
CA TYR A 62 -8.74 -4.64 4.43
C TYR A 62 -7.36 -3.98 4.54
N ALA A 63 -7.09 -2.96 3.72
CA ALA A 63 -5.82 -2.24 3.70
C ALA A 63 -5.48 -1.60 5.05
N ILE A 64 -6.44 -0.91 5.66
CA ILE A 64 -6.29 -0.32 6.99
C ILE A 64 -6.04 -1.40 8.03
N THR A 65 -6.81 -2.49 8.01
CA THR A 65 -6.62 -3.61 8.94
C THR A 65 -5.23 -4.22 8.80
N GLN A 66 -4.72 -4.37 7.57
CA GLN A 66 -3.36 -4.88 7.35
C GLN A 66 -2.29 -3.87 7.81
N ALA A 67 -2.49 -2.58 7.58
CA ALA A 67 -1.59 -1.54 8.06
C ALA A 67 -1.54 -1.50 9.61
N GLU A 68 -2.69 -1.67 10.27
CA GLU A 68 -2.79 -1.74 11.74
C GLU A 68 -2.26 -3.06 12.31
N ALA A 69 -2.46 -4.19 11.61
CA ALA A 69 -1.94 -5.50 12.00
C ALA A 69 -0.40 -5.56 11.96
N GLY A 70 0.23 -4.59 11.31
CA GLY A 70 1.67 -4.50 11.15
C GLY A 70 2.17 -5.23 9.90
N LYS A 71 3.40 -4.90 9.50
CA LYS A 71 4.06 -5.47 8.34
C LYS A 71 4.10 -7.01 8.50
N PRO A 72 3.79 -7.78 7.45
CA PRO A 72 3.84 -9.24 7.55
C PRO A 72 5.22 -9.68 8.01
N LYS A 73 5.28 -10.78 8.78
CA LYS A 73 6.54 -11.28 9.35
C LYS A 73 7.56 -11.46 8.22
N HIS A 74 8.67 -10.73 8.34
CA HIS A 74 9.75 -10.62 7.37
C HIS A 74 10.34 -11.95 6.86
N GLY A 75 10.04 -13.08 7.51
CA GLY A 75 10.57 -14.40 7.18
C GLY A 75 10.16 -14.95 5.81
N ASP A 76 9.00 -14.55 5.26
CA ASP A 76 8.49 -15.05 3.98
C ASP A 76 8.44 -13.97 2.87
N ILE A 77 8.78 -12.73 3.21
CA ILE A 77 8.68 -11.62 2.26
C ILE A 77 9.91 -11.63 1.34
N LYS A 78 9.70 -11.97 0.07
CA LYS A 78 10.72 -11.88 -0.98
C LYS A 78 10.89 -10.43 -1.42
N TRP A 79 11.77 -9.69 -0.75
CA TRP A 79 12.24 -8.40 -1.21
C TRP A 79 13.12 -8.58 -2.46
N ARG A 80 12.75 -7.91 -3.55
CA ARG A 80 13.49 -7.82 -4.81
C ARG A 80 13.86 -6.37 -5.06
N ASN A 81 15.12 -6.05 -4.85
CA ASN A 81 15.67 -4.70 -4.97
C ASN A 81 14.94 -3.72 -4.03
N ASN A 82 13.99 -2.94 -4.56
CA ASN A 82 13.21 -1.97 -3.81
C ASN A 82 11.75 -2.39 -3.63
N VAL A 83 11.29 -3.50 -4.20
CA VAL A 83 9.91 -3.98 -4.06
C VAL A 83 9.85 -5.30 -3.31
N ALA A 84 8.68 -5.63 -2.76
CA ALA A 84 8.41 -6.91 -2.13
C ALA A 84 6.98 -7.33 -2.43
N VAL A 85 6.75 -8.62 -2.63
CA VAL A 85 5.41 -9.18 -2.62
C VAL A 85 5.13 -9.64 -1.19
N LEU A 86 4.19 -8.98 -0.53
CA LEU A 86 3.76 -9.30 0.84
C LEU A 86 2.85 -10.51 0.86
N SER A 87 1.92 -10.57 -0.08
CA SER A 87 0.96 -11.65 -0.20
C SER A 87 0.52 -11.79 -1.65
N GLN A 88 0.28 -13.02 -2.08
CA GLN A 88 -0.32 -13.34 -3.36
C GLN A 88 -1.45 -14.31 -3.09
N ARG A 89 -2.65 -13.97 -3.58
CA ARG A 89 -3.83 -14.83 -3.47
C ARG A 89 -4.49 -14.94 -4.84
N GLN A 90 -4.70 -16.15 -5.30
CA GLN A 90 -5.47 -16.40 -6.51
C GLN A 90 -6.95 -16.46 -6.16
N LYS A 91 -7.78 -15.70 -6.87
CA LYS A 91 -9.24 -15.67 -6.68
C LYS A 91 -9.93 -15.86 -8.03
N GLY A 92 -10.21 -17.12 -8.37
CA GLY A 92 -10.71 -17.50 -9.69
C GLY A 92 -9.65 -17.22 -10.76
N ASP A 93 -10.06 -16.51 -11.79
CA ASP A 93 -9.19 -16.08 -12.91
C ASP A 93 -8.29 -14.88 -12.58
N SER A 94 -8.55 -14.15 -11.49
CA SER A 94 -7.73 -12.98 -11.11
C SER A 94 -6.81 -13.29 -9.94
N THR A 95 -5.57 -12.80 -10.02
CA THR A 95 -4.62 -12.89 -8.92
C THR A 95 -4.48 -11.54 -8.24
N TRP A 96 -4.61 -11.55 -6.92
CA TRP A 96 -4.50 -10.37 -6.08
C TRP A 96 -3.16 -10.43 -5.36
N TYR A 97 -2.47 -9.31 -5.39
CA TYR A 97 -1.15 -9.10 -4.86
C TYR A 97 -1.20 -7.97 -3.86
N ASP A 98 -0.57 -8.17 -2.72
CA ASP A 98 -0.20 -7.11 -1.82
C ASP A 98 1.29 -6.85 -2.03
N LEU A 99 1.62 -5.62 -2.41
CA LEU A 99 2.96 -5.21 -2.79
C LEU A 99 3.49 -4.19 -1.80
N ALA A 100 4.79 -4.22 -1.55
CA ALA A 100 5.51 -3.17 -0.86
C ALA A 100 6.55 -2.57 -1.82
N LEU A 101 6.70 -1.26 -1.79
CA LEU A 101 7.75 -0.51 -2.47
C LEU A 101 8.51 0.28 -1.40
N ARG A 102 9.83 0.21 -1.45
CA ARG A 102 10.75 0.97 -0.63
C ARG A 102 11.37 2.06 -1.50
N ASP A 103 10.96 3.30 -1.29
CA ASP A 103 11.50 4.46 -2.00
C ASP A 103 12.26 5.35 -1.02
N GLY A 104 13.58 5.48 -1.20
CA GLY A 104 14.41 6.44 -0.46
C GLY A 104 14.41 6.34 1.07
N GLY A 105 13.83 5.28 1.65
CA GLY A 105 13.65 5.11 3.11
C GLY A 105 12.18 5.07 3.56
N GLU A 106 11.25 5.48 2.71
CA GLU A 106 9.81 5.33 2.90
C GLU A 106 9.34 3.97 2.37
N ILE A 107 8.34 3.36 3.01
CA ILE A 107 7.77 2.08 2.59
C ILE A 107 6.31 2.32 2.24
N HIS A 108 6.00 2.22 0.96
CA HIS A 108 4.67 2.26 0.40
C HIS A 108 4.12 0.84 0.35
N ILE A 109 2.89 0.63 0.80
CA ILE A 109 2.24 -0.68 0.73
C ILE A 109 0.96 -0.54 -0.08
N TYR A 110 0.87 -1.33 -1.15
CA TYR A 110 -0.24 -1.42 -2.07
C TYR A 110 -1.01 -2.70 -1.80
N TYR A 111 -2.26 -2.57 -1.39
CA TYR A 111 -3.14 -3.68 -1.03
C TYR A 111 -4.14 -3.99 -2.14
N GLY A 112 -4.35 -5.29 -2.39
CA GLY A 112 -5.33 -5.80 -3.35
C GLY A 112 -5.10 -5.31 -4.78
N VAL A 113 -3.83 -5.24 -5.19
CA VAL A 113 -3.42 -5.01 -6.57
C VAL A 113 -3.76 -6.26 -7.37
N THR A 114 -4.45 -6.13 -8.48
CA THR A 114 -4.80 -7.27 -9.35
C THR A 114 -3.77 -7.40 -10.47
N ASP A 115 -3.65 -8.59 -11.08
CA ASP A 115 -2.80 -8.84 -12.25
C ASP A 115 -3.01 -7.79 -13.37
N SER A 116 -4.25 -7.46 -13.71
CA SER A 116 -4.60 -6.41 -14.68
C SER A 116 -4.09 -5.00 -14.31
N GLY A 117 -3.76 -4.76 -13.04
CA GLY A 117 -3.20 -3.49 -12.56
C GLY A 117 -1.69 -3.48 -12.41
N LEU A 118 -1.02 -4.63 -12.56
CA LEU A 118 0.43 -4.71 -12.61
C LEU A 118 0.88 -4.21 -13.98
N ASN A 119 1.61 -3.10 -13.99
CA ASN A 119 2.28 -2.63 -15.21
C ASN A 119 3.55 -3.46 -15.47
N GLU A 120 4.14 -3.30 -16.66
CA GLU A 120 5.37 -3.99 -17.04
C GLU A 120 6.54 -3.68 -16.09
N ALA A 121 6.57 -2.49 -15.49
CA ALA A 121 7.58 -2.14 -14.48
C ALA A 121 7.45 -3.00 -13.23
N TRP A 122 6.24 -3.20 -12.71
CA TRP A 122 5.97 -4.09 -11.58
C TRP A 122 6.24 -5.56 -11.93
N LEU A 123 5.78 -6.02 -13.09
CA LEU A 123 6.05 -7.40 -13.55
C LEU A 123 7.55 -7.66 -13.66
N GLY A 124 8.32 -6.79 -14.32
CA GLY A 124 9.77 -6.94 -14.44
C GLY A 124 10.51 -6.95 -13.09
N LEU A 125 9.99 -6.22 -12.10
CA LEU A 125 10.53 -6.22 -10.73
C LEU A 125 10.14 -7.46 -9.92
N ILE A 126 8.94 -8.01 -10.14
CA ILE A 126 8.42 -9.21 -9.46
C ILE A 126 8.90 -10.50 -10.13
N GLU A 127 9.21 -10.49 -11.43
CA GLU A 127 9.59 -11.67 -12.21
C GLU A 127 11.11 -11.91 -12.25
N ASN A 128 11.96 -10.87 -12.09
CA ASN A 128 13.43 -11.03 -12.11
C ASN A 128 13.90 -12.05 -11.06
N LYS A 129 14.17 -13.28 -11.51
CA LYS A 129 14.30 -14.52 -10.73
C LYS A 129 15.75 -14.88 -10.46
#